data_AF-T1C447-F1
#
_entry.id   AF-T1C447-F1
#
_cell.length_a   1.000
_cell.length_b   1.000
_cell.length_c   1.000
_cell.angle_alpha   90.00
_cell.angle_beta   90.00
_cell.angle_gamma   90.00
#
_symmetry.space_group_name_H-M   'P 1'
#
loop_
_entity.id
_entity.type
_entity.pdbx_description
1 polymer ?
#
loop_
_entity_poly.entity_id
_entity_poly.type
_entity_poly.pdbx_seq_one_letter_code
_entity_poly.pdbx_strand_id
1 'polypeptide(L)'
;MSRTALGYVFAALILLGSSVLSPVAHGEETRIRAVRLWPASDYTRVTFEATQAIHGTLFSVPNPDRLVLDLEGVTATQPLEQMAAQLSPQDPYLRKIRVGHFKPGVVRVVFDLKGPVNATSALLEPVGDYG
;
A
#
# COMPACT_ATOMS: atom_id res chain seq x y z
N MET A 1 -57.49 -61.63 -6.28
CA MET A 1 -57.34 -60.16 -6.18
C MET A 1 -56.14 -59.89 -5.29
N SER A 2 -54.97 -59.67 -5.89
CA SER A 2 -54.34 -58.34 -6.05
C SER A 2 -53.80 -57.81 -4.71
N ARG A 3 -52.52 -58.03 -4.37
CA ARG A 3 -51.35 -57.13 -4.63
C ARG A 3 -51.47 -55.82 -3.81
N THR A 4 -50.50 -55.32 -3.05
CA THR A 4 -49.04 -55.49 -2.98
C THR A 4 -48.52 -54.62 -1.82
N ALA A 5 -47.44 -55.05 -1.16
CA ALA A 5 -46.73 -54.26 -0.14
C ALA A 5 -46.01 -53.04 -0.76
N LEU A 6 -46.07 -51.90 -0.07
CA LEU A 6 -45.41 -50.65 -0.44
C LEU A 6 -44.06 -50.56 0.29
N GLY A 7 -42.97 -50.90 -0.40
CA GLY A 7 -41.61 -50.71 0.07
C GLY A 7 -41.04 -49.40 -0.44
N TYR A 8 -40.64 -48.50 0.46
CA TYR A 8 -39.92 -47.27 0.12
C TYR A 8 -38.44 -47.59 -0.06
N VAL A 9 -37.93 -47.45 -1.28
CA VAL A 9 -36.49 -47.52 -1.58
C VAL A 9 -35.90 -46.11 -1.39
N PHE A 10 -35.06 -45.95 -0.37
CA PHE A 10 -34.23 -44.75 -0.19
C PHE A 10 -33.10 -44.76 -1.21
N ALA A 11 -33.14 -43.87 -2.20
CA ALA A 11 -32.01 -43.60 -3.08
C ALA A 11 -31.18 -42.46 -2.45
N ALA A 12 -30.02 -42.80 -1.87
CA ALA A 12 -29.05 -41.82 -1.40
C ALA A 12 -28.18 -41.36 -2.59
N LEU A 13 -28.44 -40.15 -3.09
CA LEU A 13 -27.61 -39.50 -4.10
C LEU A 13 -26.47 -38.76 -3.39
N ILE A 14 -25.27 -39.34 -3.40
CA ILE A 14 -24.06 -38.68 -2.89
C ILE A 14 -23.59 -37.69 -3.96
N LEU A 15 -23.89 -36.41 -3.76
CA LEU A 15 -23.32 -35.31 -4.52
C LEU A 15 -21.89 -35.05 -4.01
N LEU A 16 -20.89 -35.56 -4.74
CA LEU A 16 -19.50 -35.16 -4.60
C LEU A 16 -19.38 -33.70 -5.09
N GLY A 17 -19.40 -32.76 -4.14
CA GLY A 17 -19.15 -31.35 -4.42
C GLY A 17 -17.69 -31.16 -4.83
N SER A 18 -17.47 -30.91 -6.12
CA SER A 18 -16.17 -30.50 -6.66
C SER A 18 -15.89 -29.07 -6.19
N SER A 19 -15.17 -28.93 -5.07
CA SER A 19 -14.63 -27.65 -4.64
C SER A 19 -13.65 -27.17 -5.71
N VAL A 20 -14.08 -26.24 -6.55
CA VAL A 20 -13.18 -25.53 -7.45
C VAL A 20 -12.31 -24.64 -6.56
N LEU A 21 -11.12 -25.12 -6.20
CA LEU A 21 -10.09 -24.26 -5.62
C LEU A 21 -9.70 -23.26 -6.71
N SER A 22 -10.30 -22.07 -6.70
CA SER A 22 -9.78 -20.95 -7.47
C SER A 22 -8.34 -20.71 -7.01
N PRO A 23 -7.36 -20.67 -7.93
CA PRO A 23 -6.02 -20.23 -7.55
C PRO A 23 -6.14 -18.81 -7.02
N VAL A 24 -5.74 -18.60 -5.76
CA VAL A 24 -5.51 -17.25 -5.24
C VAL A 24 -4.38 -16.69 -6.11
N ALA A 25 -4.74 -15.78 -7.02
CA ALA A 25 -3.77 -14.99 -7.75
C ALA A 25 -2.99 -14.18 -6.72
N HIS A 26 -1.77 -14.60 -6.43
CA HIS A 26 -0.83 -13.78 -5.69
C HIS A 26 -0.37 -12.71 -6.67
N GLY A 27 -1.03 -11.55 -6.64
CA GLY A 27 -0.55 -10.39 -7.38
C GLY A 27 0.89 -10.12 -6.97
N GLU A 28 1.74 -9.77 -7.93
CA GLU A 28 3.10 -9.34 -7.63
C GLU A 28 3.06 -8.21 -6.59
N GLU A 29 3.85 -8.37 -5.53
CA GLU A 29 3.93 -7.39 -4.45
C GLU A 29 4.49 -6.07 -4.97
N THR A 30 3.77 -4.97 -4.73
CA THR A 30 4.22 -3.67 -5.19
C THR A 30 5.39 -3.20 -4.32
N ARG A 31 6.51 -2.85 -4.97
CA ARG A 31 7.75 -2.47 -4.30
C ARG A 31 8.12 -1.04 -4.63
N ILE A 32 8.61 -0.30 -3.63
CA ILE A 32 9.24 1.00 -3.88
C ILE A 32 10.68 0.75 -4.35
N ARG A 33 10.99 1.06 -5.60
CA ARG A 33 12.35 0.88 -6.14
C ARG A 33 13.27 2.08 -5.93
N ALA A 34 12.69 3.27 -5.77
CA ALA A 34 13.46 4.48 -5.47
C ALA A 34 12.63 5.49 -4.68
N VAL A 35 13.33 6.25 -3.85
CA VAL A 35 12.78 7.42 -3.16
C VAL A 35 13.76 8.57 -3.37
N ARG A 36 13.23 9.74 -3.76
CA ARG A 36 14.03 10.96 -3.98
C ARG A 36 13.50 12.10 -3.14
N LEU A 37 14.38 12.74 -2.40
CA LEU A 37 14.07 13.92 -1.59
C LEU A 37 14.78 15.16 -2.16
N TRP A 38 14.01 16.19 -2.49
CA TRP A 38 14.50 17.43 -3.08
C TRP A 38 14.11 18.62 -2.19
N PRO A 39 15.00 19.06 -1.29
CA PRO A 39 14.77 20.28 -0.51
C PRO A 39 15.02 21.52 -1.36
N ALA A 40 14.06 22.44 -1.38
CA ALA A 40 14.18 23.79 -1.94
C ALA A 40 13.74 24.82 -0.88
N SER A 41 13.97 26.11 -1.14
CA SER A 41 13.59 27.16 -0.19
C SER A 41 12.07 27.30 -0.04
N ASP A 42 11.31 27.03 -1.11
CA ASP A 42 9.87 27.24 -1.23
C ASP A 42 9.05 25.93 -1.19
N TYR A 43 9.70 24.77 -1.30
CA TYR A 43 9.05 23.47 -1.11
C TYR A 43 10.07 22.37 -0.78
N THR A 44 9.59 21.25 -0.22
CA THR A 44 10.32 19.98 -0.26
C THR A 44 9.52 18.99 -1.10
N ARG A 45 10.13 18.43 -2.14
CA ARG A 45 9.50 17.42 -3.00
C ARG A 45 10.00 16.04 -2.62
N VAL A 46 9.07 15.12 -2.41
CA VAL A 46 9.37 13.69 -2.20
C VAL A 46 8.74 12.91 -3.35
N THR A 47 9.55 12.11 -4.04
CA THR A 47 9.08 11.24 -5.12
C THR A 47 9.26 9.79 -4.70
N PHE A 48 8.18 9.01 -4.81
CA PHE A 48 8.17 7.58 -4.60
C PHE A 48 7.99 6.89 -5.94
N GLU A 49 8.90 5.98 -6.25
CA GLU A 49 8.92 5.28 -7.53
C GLU A 49 8.65 3.80 -7.27
N ALA A 50 7.53 3.30 -7.80
CA ALA A 50 7.03 1.96 -7.53
C ALA A 50 7.09 1.08 -8.78
N THR A 51 7.21 -0.24 -8.57
CA THR A 51 7.22 -1.22 -9.66
C THR A 51 5.88 -1.37 -10.37
N GLN A 52 4.79 -0.92 -9.74
CA GLN A 52 3.41 -0.97 -10.23
C GLN A 52 2.65 0.24 -9.70
N ALA A 53 1.43 0.47 -10.20
CA ALA A 53 0.55 1.50 -9.67
C ALA A 53 0.28 1.27 -8.17
N ILE A 54 0.43 2.32 -7.36
CA ILE A 54 0.20 2.30 -5.91
C ILE A 54 -0.95 3.22 -5.53
N HIS A 55 -1.70 2.83 -4.50
CA HIS A 55 -2.65 3.72 -3.84
C HIS A 55 -1.99 4.36 -2.62
N GLY A 56 -2.12 5.68 -2.52
CA GLY A 56 -1.52 6.48 -1.45
C GLY A 56 -2.53 7.43 -0.83
N THR A 57 -2.66 7.41 0.50
CA THR A 57 -3.51 8.36 1.23
C THR A 57 -2.64 9.37 1.97
N LEU A 58 -2.81 10.66 1.65
CA LEU A 58 -2.05 11.75 2.27
C LEU A 58 -2.96 12.57 3.19
N PHE A 59 -2.54 12.81 4.43
CA PHE A 59 -3.30 13.62 5.39
C PHE A 59 -2.41 14.29 6.44
N SER A 60 -2.90 15.40 6.99
CA SER A 60 -2.20 16.15 8.04
C SER A 60 -2.67 15.71 9.43
N VAL A 61 -1.74 15.65 10.37
CA VAL A 61 -2.02 15.40 11.79
C VAL A 61 -1.40 16.52 12.63
N PRO A 62 -2.19 17.28 13.40
CA PRO A 62 -1.67 18.35 14.25
C PRO A 62 -1.06 17.81 15.55
N ASN A 63 -0.37 18.68 16.29
CA ASN A 63 0.11 18.46 17.65
C ASN A 63 0.97 17.18 17.87
N PRO A 64 2.24 17.15 17.40
CA PRO A 64 2.91 18.14 16.55
C PRO A 64 2.49 17.99 15.07
N ASP A 65 2.74 19.04 14.28
CA ASP A 65 2.45 19.04 12.84
C ASP A 65 3.18 17.92 12.12
N ARG A 66 2.39 17.07 11.47
CA ARG A 66 2.86 15.91 10.70
C ARG A 66 2.08 15.84 9.39
N LEU A 67 2.78 15.43 8.35
CA LEU A 67 2.16 14.96 7.12
C LEU A 67 2.36 13.44 7.06
N VAL A 68 1.28 12.70 6.86
CA VAL A 68 1.28 11.24 6.86
C VAL A 68 0.88 10.75 5.47
N LEU A 69 1.70 9.85 4.92
CA LEU A 69 1.43 9.13 3.68
C LEU A 69 1.32 7.64 3.98
N ASP A 70 0.14 7.08 3.77
CA ASP A 70 -0.09 5.63 3.82
C ASP A 70 -0.02 5.06 2.42
N LEU A 71 0.86 4.08 2.22
CA LEU A 71 1.04 3.34 0.97
C LEU A 71 0.44 1.96 1.10
N GLU A 72 -0.58 1.65 0.30
CA GLU A 72 -1.31 0.39 0.33
C GLU A 72 -0.74 -0.63 -0.67
N GLY A 73 -0.74 -1.91 -0.28
CA GLY A 73 -0.20 -3.00 -1.10
C GLY A 73 1.32 -2.94 -1.28
N VAL A 74 1.99 -2.06 -0.55
CA VAL A 74 3.43 -1.84 -0.61
C VAL A 74 4.13 -2.60 0.50
N THR A 75 5.22 -3.27 0.14
CA THR A 75 6.20 -3.78 1.11
C THR A 75 7.38 -2.85 1.23
N ALA A 76 7.84 -2.65 2.47
CA ALA A 76 8.99 -1.80 2.76
C ALA A 76 10.23 -2.38 2.07
N THR A 77 10.90 -1.52 1.31
CA THR A 77 12.13 -1.84 0.59
C THR A 77 13.27 -0.97 1.11
N GLN A 78 14.50 -1.39 0.85
CA GLN A 78 15.69 -0.65 1.27
C GLN A 78 15.66 0.86 0.87
N PRO A 79 15.27 1.27 -0.35
CA PRO A 79 15.16 2.70 -0.69
C PRO A 79 14.18 3.47 0.20
N LEU A 80 13.05 2.84 0.56
CA LEU A 80 12.05 3.45 1.43
C LEU A 80 12.55 3.52 2.87
N GLU A 81 13.14 2.45 3.40
CA GLU A 81 13.71 2.42 4.75
C GLU A 81 14.85 3.43 4.93
N GLN A 82 15.65 3.64 3.89
CA GLN A 82 16.80 4.55 3.91
C GLN A 82 16.44 6.00 3.60
N MET A 83 15.19 6.32 3.25
CA MET A 83 14.81 7.67 2.83
C MET A 83 15.08 8.73 3.90
N ALA A 84 15.00 8.36 5.18
CA ALA A 84 15.27 9.29 6.28
C ALA A 84 16.70 9.81 6.28
N ALA A 85 17.65 9.03 5.76
CA ALA A 85 19.06 9.44 5.63
C ALA A 85 19.28 10.47 4.51
N GLN A 86 18.33 10.62 3.58
CA GLN A 86 18.38 11.65 2.52
C GLN A 86 18.00 13.04 3.05
N LEU A 87 17.42 13.13 4.25
CA LEU A 87 16.97 14.40 4.82
C LEU A 87 18.15 15.31 5.16
N SER A 88 18.21 16.45 4.48
CA SER A 88 19.13 17.53 4.84
C SER A 88 18.75 18.12 6.20
N PRO A 89 19.71 18.33 7.13
CA PRO A 89 19.46 19.08 8.36
C PRO A 89 18.95 20.52 8.11
N GLN A 90 19.26 21.09 6.94
CA GLN A 90 18.87 22.44 6.53
C GLN A 90 17.51 22.48 5.80
N ASP A 91 16.79 21.37 5.64
CA ASP A 91 15.48 21.37 5.00
C ASP A 91 14.52 22.34 5.72
N PRO A 92 13.90 23.32 5.03
CA PRO A 92 13.10 24.34 5.69
C PRO A 92 11.76 23.83 6.25
N TYR A 93 11.24 22.71 5.75
CA TYR A 93 9.90 22.19 6.08
C TYR A 93 9.93 20.94 6.94
N LEU A 94 10.87 20.03 6.68
CA LEU A 94 10.94 18.74 7.32
C LEU A 94 11.90 18.75 8.51
N ARG A 95 11.45 18.18 9.62
CA ARG A 95 12.25 17.97 10.83
C ARG A 95 12.79 16.56 10.90
N LYS A 96 11.98 15.58 10.54
CA LYS A 96 12.31 14.14 10.60
C LYS A 96 11.41 13.36 9.65
N ILE A 97 11.92 12.25 9.14
CA ILE A 97 11.14 11.27 8.38
C ILE A 97 11.13 9.96 9.16
N ARG A 98 9.97 9.30 9.20
CA ARG A 98 9.78 8.00 9.82
C ARG A 98 9.07 7.08 8.84
N VAL A 99 9.52 5.84 8.76
CA VAL A 99 8.91 4.80 7.93
C VAL A 99 8.60 3.62 8.83
N GLY A 100 7.44 3.00 8.67
CA GLY A 100 7.11 1.79 9.40
C GLY A 100 5.92 1.05 8.80
N HIS A 101 5.86 -0.25 9.10
CA HIS A 101 4.66 -1.05 8.85
C HIS A 101 3.56 -0.58 9.80
N PHE A 102 2.48 -0.04 9.24
CA PHE A 102 1.37 0.49 10.04
C PHE A 102 0.34 -0.59 10.37
N LYS A 103 -0.01 -1.39 9.36
CA LYS A 103 -0.88 -2.56 9.46
C LYS A 103 -0.55 -3.53 8.31
N PRO A 104 -1.07 -4.76 8.29
CA PRO A 104 -0.83 -5.68 7.19
C PRO A 104 -1.14 -5.02 5.83
N GLY A 105 -0.18 -5.08 4.90
CA GLY A 105 -0.29 -4.48 3.57
C GLY A 105 -0.22 -2.95 3.51
N VAL A 106 0.12 -2.25 4.61
CA VAL A 106 0.26 -0.78 4.59
C VAL A 106 1.57 -0.33 5.24
N VAL A 107 2.38 0.37 4.45
CA VAL A 107 3.55 1.11 4.93
C VAL A 107 3.19 2.56 5.12
N ARG A 108 3.49 3.10 6.30
CA ARG A 108 3.27 4.51 6.62
C ARG A 108 4.58 5.27 6.61
N VAL A 109 4.60 6.37 5.87
CA VAL A 109 5.64 7.39 5.92
C VAL A 109 5.09 8.58 6.70
N VAL A 110 5.81 9.01 7.73
CA VAL A 110 5.47 10.18 8.52
C VAL A 110 6.57 11.22 8.35
N PHE A 111 6.18 12.38 7.86
CA PHE A 111 7.00 13.58 7.81
C PHE A 111 6.67 14.43 9.02
N ASP A 112 7.58 14.51 9.99
CA ASP A 112 7.47 15.45 11.10
C ASP A 112 7.86 16.83 10.58
N LEU A 113 6.95 17.80 10.74
CA LEU A 113 7.09 19.12 10.12
C LEU A 113 7.72 20.14 11.06
N LYS A 114 8.31 21.18 10.47
CA LYS A 114 8.80 22.37 11.19
C LYS A 114 7.68 23.34 11.53
N GLY A 115 6.57 23.28 10.78
CA GLY A 115 5.30 23.97 11.02
C GLY A 115 4.24 23.50 10.02
N PRO A 116 3.06 24.13 9.98
CA PRO A 116 1.99 23.79 9.05
C PRO A 116 2.44 23.94 7.59
N VAL A 117 2.02 23.02 6.72
CA VAL A 117 2.30 23.07 5.28
C VAL A 117 1.02 22.87 4.48
N ASN A 118 0.98 23.43 3.28
CA ASN A 118 -0.04 23.10 2.28
C ASN A 118 0.53 22.02 1.36
N ALA A 119 0.21 20.75 1.66
CA ALA A 119 0.75 19.61 0.93
C ALA A 119 -0.15 19.22 -0.25
N THR A 120 0.46 18.82 -1.36
CA THR A 120 -0.24 18.28 -2.54
C THR A 120 0.44 16.98 -2.96
N SER A 121 -0.35 16.00 -3.40
CA SER A 121 0.14 14.76 -4.01
C SER A 121 -0.45 14.60 -5.40
N ALA A 122 0.30 13.91 -6.27
CA ALA A 122 -0.16 13.48 -7.58
C ALA A 122 0.43 12.10 -7.87
N LEU A 123 -0.37 11.23 -8.48
CA LEU A 123 0.09 9.98 -9.06
C LEU A 123 0.42 10.23 -10.53
N LEU A 124 1.58 9.77 -10.98
CA LEU A 124 2.03 9.92 -12.36
C LEU A 124 2.06 8.53 -13.01
N GLU A 125 1.47 8.40 -14.19
CA GLU A 125 1.61 7.20 -15.00
C GLU A 125 3.04 7.11 -15.57
N PRO A 126 3.57 5.89 -15.80
CA PRO A 126 4.85 5.72 -16.47
C PRO A 126 4.84 6.39 -17.84
N VAL A 127 5.91 7.10 -18.18
CA VAL A 127 6.10 7.68 -19.51
C VAL A 127 7.21 6.90 -20.21
N GLY A 128 6.84 5.95 -21.07
CA GLY A 128 7.78 5.03 -21.73
C GLY A 128 8.46 4.05 -20.76
N ASP A 129 9.71 3.67 -21.05
CA ASP A 129 10.51 2.79 -20.17
C ASP A 129 11.15 3.53 -18.97
N TYR A 130 10.79 4.80 -18.74
CA TYR A 130 11.19 5.54 -17.54
C TYR A 130 10.22 5.22 -16.42
N GLY A 131 10.36 4.00 -15.94
CA GLY A 131 9.49 3.42 -14.95
C GLY A 131 10.05 2.12 -14.45
#